data_AF-A0A9D6M7G7-F1
#
_entry.id   AF-A0A9D6M7G7-F1
#
_cell.length_a   1.000
_cell.length_b   1.000
_cell.length_c   1.000
_cell.angle_alpha   90.00
_cell.angle_beta   90.00
_cell.angle_gamma   90.00
#
_symmetry.space_group_name_H-M   'P 1'
#
loop_
_entity.id
_entity.type
_entity.pdbx_description
1 polymer ?
#
loop_
_entity_poly.entity_id
_entity_poly.type
_entity_poly.pdbx_seq_one_letter_code
_entity_poly.pdbx_strand_id
1 'polypeptide(L)'
;MKSFLIGLGAVLVAAFAFELAGVWWAMPIAGAIGGYWTKKGGQGFLVGALGVTIVWGLFLAAFAVISPLGALLRLFAGVVELGDSLAFVPVALALMIAFLLGGLGGVTGALISQIEARGIFRH
;
A
#
# COMPACT_ATOMS: atom_id res chain seq x y z
N MET A 1 -15.96 -11.29 6.32
CA MET A 1 -14.93 -10.94 7.33
C MET A 1 -13.72 -11.87 7.27
N LYS A 2 -13.87 -13.21 7.33
CA LYS A 2 -12.73 -14.15 7.22
C LYS A 2 -11.86 -13.92 5.98
N SER A 3 -12.48 -13.76 4.80
CA SER A 3 -11.77 -13.47 3.54
C SER A 3 -11.01 -12.15 3.54
N PHE A 4 -11.57 -11.12 4.19
CA PHE A 4 -10.95 -9.80 4.33
C PHE A 4 -9.69 -9.87 5.21
N LEU A 5 -9.77 -10.54 6.36
CA LEU A 5 -8.63 -10.69 7.27
C LEU A 5 -7.49 -11.51 6.65
N ILE A 6 -7.83 -12.59 5.92
CA ILE A 6 -6.83 -13.39 5.19
C ILE A 6 -6.16 -12.53 4.12
N GLY A 7 -6.96 -11.81 3.32
CA GLY A 7 -6.44 -10.90 2.29
C GLY A 7 -5.51 -9.85 2.91
N LEU A 8 -5.94 -9.19 3.99
CA LEU A 8 -5.14 -8.18 4.68
C LEU A 8 -3.81 -8.76 5.20
N GLY A 9 -3.86 -9.93 5.84
CA GLY A 9 -2.65 -10.64 6.29
C GLY A 9 -1.69 -10.94 5.13
N ALA A 10 -2.22 -11.36 3.98
CA ALA A 10 -1.42 -11.62 2.78
C ALA A 10 -0.77 -10.33 2.23
N VAL A 11 -1.50 -9.22 2.16
CA VAL A 11 -0.92 -7.92 1.76
C VAL A 11 0.18 -7.50 2.73
N LEU A 12 -0.07 -7.59 4.04
CA LEU A 12 0.92 -7.18 5.05
C LEU A 12 2.23 -7.96 4.90
N VAL A 13 2.15 -9.29 4.76
CA VAL A 13 3.35 -10.13 4.58
C VAL A 13 4.06 -9.82 3.26
N ALA A 14 3.31 -9.75 2.15
CA ALA A 14 3.90 -9.50 0.83
C ALA A 14 4.49 -8.09 0.70
N ALA A 15 3.77 -7.06 1.13
CA ALA A 15 4.24 -5.68 1.09
C ALA A 15 5.47 -5.49 1.99
N PHE A 16 5.47 -6.09 3.19
CA PHE A 16 6.63 -6.05 4.07
C PHE A 16 7.86 -6.73 3.43
N ALA A 17 7.69 -7.88 2.81
CA ALA A 17 8.77 -8.57 2.09
C ALA A 17 9.30 -7.75 0.91
N PHE A 18 8.43 -7.11 0.12
CA PHE A 18 8.83 -6.25 -0.99
C PHE A 18 9.55 -4.99 -0.53
N GLU A 19 9.08 -4.37 0.56
CA GLU A 19 9.74 -3.19 1.14
C GLU A 19 11.16 -3.54 1.63
N LEU A 20 11.32 -4.67 2.35
CA LEU A 20 12.63 -5.15 2.77
C LEU A 20 13.57 -5.51 1.61
N ALA A 21 13.01 -5.98 0.49
CA ALA A 21 13.77 -6.26 -0.73
C ALA A 21 14.10 -5.00 -1.55
N GLY A 22 13.61 -3.81 -1.16
CA GLY A 22 13.76 -2.57 -1.92
C GLY A 22 12.92 -2.51 -3.19
N VAL A 23 11.94 -3.41 -3.35
CA VAL A 23 11.07 -3.54 -4.52
C VAL A 23 9.76 -2.79 -4.28
N TRP A 24 9.86 -1.51 -3.94
CA TRP A 24 8.71 -0.66 -3.60
C TRP A 24 7.70 -0.49 -4.75
N TRP A 25 8.12 -0.69 -6.01
CA TRP A 25 7.23 -0.66 -7.17
C TRP A 25 6.32 -1.90 -7.27
N ALA A 26 6.60 -2.96 -6.51
CA ALA A 26 5.79 -4.19 -6.47
C ALA A 26 4.60 -4.10 -5.48
N MET A 27 4.36 -2.96 -4.84
CA MET A 27 3.22 -2.77 -3.92
C MET A 27 1.84 -3.05 -4.55
N PRO A 28 1.58 -2.72 -5.83
CA PRO A 28 0.34 -3.16 -6.49
C PRO A 28 0.21 -4.69 -6.57
N ILE A 29 1.33 -5.43 -6.68
CA ILE A 29 1.32 -6.89 -6.68
C ILE A 29 0.93 -7.40 -5.28
N ALA A 30 1.48 -6.82 -4.21
CA ALA A 30 1.08 -7.16 -2.84
C ALA A 30 -0.42 -6.90 -2.62
N GLY A 31 -0.93 -5.76 -3.10
CA GLY A 31 -2.35 -5.46 -3.11
C GLY A 31 -3.17 -6.52 -3.88
N ALA A 32 -2.72 -6.89 -5.09
CA ALA A 32 -3.39 -7.89 -5.92
C ALA A 32 -3.45 -9.27 -5.28
N ILE A 33 -2.37 -9.69 -4.61
CA ILE A 33 -2.35 -10.90 -3.79
C ILE A 33 -3.50 -10.82 -2.80
N GLY A 34 -3.53 -9.87 -1.86
CA GLY A 34 -4.61 -9.83 -0.86
C GLY A 34 -6.02 -9.63 -1.43
N GLY A 35 -6.14 -8.84 -2.51
CA GLY A 35 -7.39 -8.59 -3.23
C GLY A 35 -8.04 -9.87 -3.77
N TYR A 36 -7.23 -10.82 -4.25
CA TYR A 36 -7.70 -12.10 -4.80
C TYR A 36 -8.56 -12.89 -3.80
N TRP A 37 -8.25 -12.86 -2.51
CA TRP A 37 -9.04 -13.57 -1.48
C TRP A 37 -10.40 -12.91 -1.17
N THR A 38 -10.59 -11.63 -1.48
CA THR A 38 -11.81 -10.90 -1.10
C THR A 38 -12.99 -11.14 -2.05
N LYS A 39 -12.72 -11.48 -3.31
CA LYS A 39 -13.71 -11.75 -4.38
C LYS A 39 -14.70 -10.62 -4.66
N LYS A 40 -14.50 -9.43 -4.09
CA LYS A 40 -15.36 -8.25 -4.27
C LYS A 40 -14.49 -7.02 -4.46
N GLY A 41 -14.67 -6.29 -5.57
CA GLY A 41 -13.80 -5.15 -5.93
C GLY A 41 -13.61 -4.13 -4.81
N GLY A 42 -14.70 -3.69 -4.17
CA GLY A 42 -14.62 -2.71 -3.06
C GLY A 42 -13.89 -3.24 -1.81
N GLN A 43 -14.04 -4.52 -1.48
CA GLN A 43 -13.28 -5.13 -0.37
C GLN A 43 -11.82 -5.35 -0.75
N GLY A 44 -11.55 -5.72 -2.00
CA GLY A 44 -10.20 -5.84 -2.55
C GLY A 44 -9.45 -4.52 -2.48
N PHE A 45 -10.08 -3.42 -2.90
CA PHE A 45 -9.53 -2.08 -2.75
C PHE A 45 -9.11 -1.78 -1.31
N LEU A 46 -10.03 -1.97 -0.34
CA LEU A 46 -9.75 -1.68 1.06
C LEU A 46 -8.63 -2.56 1.64
N VAL A 47 -8.62 -3.86 1.32
CA VAL A 47 -7.56 -4.78 1.76
C VAL A 47 -6.19 -4.34 1.25
N GLY A 48 -6.09 -4.06 -0.04
CA GLY A 48 -4.84 -3.61 -0.65
C GLY A 48 -4.39 -2.26 -0.13
N ALA A 49 -5.30 -1.28 -0.10
CA ALA A 49 -5.02 0.08 0.33
C ALA A 49 -4.56 0.13 1.79
N LEU A 50 -5.28 -0.51 2.71
CA LEU A 50 -4.90 -0.54 4.12
C LEU A 50 -3.59 -1.30 4.34
N GLY A 51 -3.43 -2.48 3.71
CA GLY A 51 -2.23 -3.30 3.91
C GLY A 51 -0.95 -2.58 3.49
N VAL A 52 -0.92 -2.00 2.29
CA VAL A 52 0.26 -1.26 1.79
C VAL A 52 0.49 0.02 2.60
N THR A 53 -0.56 0.78 2.91
CA THR A 53 -0.45 2.01 3.72
C THR A 53 0.08 1.73 5.11
N ILE A 54 -0.36 0.63 5.75
CA ILE A 54 0.13 0.23 7.07
C ILE A 54 1.63 -0.09 7.00
N VAL A 55 2.07 -0.88 6.02
CA VAL A 55 3.51 -1.23 5.89
C VAL A 55 4.35 0.02 5.66
N TRP A 56 3.97 0.89 4.72
CA TRP A 56 4.69 2.14 4.48
C TRP A 56 4.65 3.08 5.68
N GLY A 57 3.51 3.19 6.36
CA GLY A 57 3.38 3.96 7.59
C GLY A 57 4.31 3.47 8.69
N LEU A 58 4.43 2.17 8.88
CA LEU A 58 5.36 1.57 9.82
C LEU A 58 6.82 1.83 9.43
N PHE A 59 7.15 1.73 8.14
CA PHE A 59 8.50 2.04 7.64
C PHE A 59 8.85 3.51 7.84
N LEU A 60 7.96 4.43 7.49
CA LEU A 60 8.16 5.87 7.70
C LEU A 60 8.25 6.22 9.19
N ALA A 61 7.44 5.60 10.03
CA ALA A 61 7.53 5.76 11.48
C ALA A 61 8.86 5.25 12.03
N ALA A 62 9.33 4.08 11.59
CA ALA A 62 10.65 3.56 11.96
C ALA A 62 11.77 4.49 11.48
N PHE A 63 11.71 4.96 10.23
CA PHE A 63 12.63 5.94 9.68
C PHE A 63 12.65 7.24 10.49
N ALA A 64 11.51 7.71 10.99
CA ALA A 64 11.42 8.90 11.84
C ALA A 64 12.15 8.74 13.19
N VAL A 65 12.28 7.51 13.69
CA VAL A 65 12.96 7.20 14.96
C VAL A 65 14.46 7.01 14.75
N ILE A 66 14.87 6.33 13.68
CA ILE A 66 16.28 5.92 13.45
C ILE A 66 17.10 6.94 12.65
N SER A 67 16.44 7.85 11.93
CA SER A 67 17.08 8.81 11.02
C SER A 67 16.57 10.24 11.26
N PRO A 68 17.29 11.28 10.83
CA PRO A 68 16.84 12.66 10.96
C PRO A 68 15.79 13.01 9.89
N LEU A 69 14.76 12.17 9.74
CA LEU A 69 13.68 12.35 8.77
C LEU A 69 13.06 13.74 8.89
N GLY A 70 12.89 14.25 10.11
CA GLY A 70 12.39 15.60 10.34
C GLY A 70 13.28 16.70 9.75
N ALA A 71 14.60 16.53 9.78
CA ALA A 71 15.53 17.48 9.15
C ALA A 71 15.44 17.41 7.63
N LEU A 72 15.30 16.20 7.06
CA LEU A 72 15.12 16.00 5.63
C LEU A 72 13.80 16.60 5.14
N LEU A 73 12.71 16.39 5.89
CA LEU A 73 11.39 16.94 5.58
C LEU A 73 11.38 18.47 5.65
N ARG A 74 12.06 19.07 6.64
CA ARG A 74 12.22 20.53 6.72
C ARG A 74 13.09 21.09 5.60
N LEU A 75 14.16 20.37 5.21
CA LEU A 75 14.96 20.74 4.05
C LEU A 75 14.11 20.76 2.78
N PHE A 76 13.31 19.70 2.57
CA PHE A 76 12.40 19.63 1.44
C PHE A 76 11.36 20.76 1.47
N ALA A 77 10.79 21.03 2.65
CA ALA A 77 9.84 22.11 2.85
C ALA A 77 10.48 23.47 2.48
N GLY A 78 11.70 23.73 2.93
CA GLY A 78 12.45 24.94 2.57
C GLY A 78 12.75 25.07 1.08
N VAL A 79 13.07 23.97 0.38
CA VAL A 79 13.32 23.97 -1.07
C VAL A 79 12.05 24.29 -1.88
N VAL A 80 10.89 23.84 -1.40
CA VAL A 80 9.60 24.02 -2.07
C VAL A 80 8.85 25.25 -1.52
N GLU A 81 9.52 26.06 -0.69
CA GLU A 81 8.95 27.22 0.01
C GLU A 81 7.67 26.90 0.82
N LEU A 82 7.52 25.63 1.22
CA LEU A 82 6.52 25.19 2.18
C LEU A 82 7.05 25.54 3.57
N GLY A 83 6.33 26.39 4.31
CA GLY A 83 6.70 26.71 5.69
C GLY A 83 6.79 25.45 6.58
N ASP A 84 7.49 25.56 7.71
CA ASP A 84 7.74 24.43 8.63
C ASP A 84 6.47 23.69 9.09
N SER A 85 5.33 24.39 9.13
CA SER A 85 4.02 23.81 9.45
C SER A 85 3.53 22.79 8.41
N LEU A 86 4.07 22.82 7.19
CA LEU A 86 3.71 21.95 6.07
C LEU A 86 4.79 20.89 5.76
N ALA A 87 5.82 20.76 6.60
CA ALA A 87 6.88 19.76 6.41
C ALA A 87 6.37 18.30 6.44
N PHE A 88 5.13 18.06 6.91
CA PHE A 88 4.50 16.73 6.89
C PHE A 88 3.90 16.35 5.53
N VAL A 89 3.73 17.30 4.60
CA VAL A 89 3.07 17.08 3.30
C VAL A 89 3.70 15.93 2.49
N PRO A 90 5.04 15.77 2.40
CA PRO A 90 5.64 14.66 1.68
C PRO A 90 5.25 13.29 2.26
N VAL A 91 5.13 13.18 3.59
CA VAL A 91 4.69 11.95 4.26
C VAL A 91 3.23 11.65 3.93
N ALA A 92 2.36 12.66 3.99
CA ALA A 92 0.95 12.50 3.63
C ALA A 92 0.77 12.07 2.17
N LEU A 93 1.53 12.66 1.25
CA LEU A 93 1.51 12.28 -0.17
C LEU A 93 2.03 10.85 -0.38
N ALA A 94 3.12 10.46 0.30
CA ALA A 94 3.65 9.11 0.23
C ALA A 94 2.61 8.07 0.70
N LEU A 95 1.92 8.33 1.81
CA LEU A 95 0.87 7.45 2.31
C LEU A 95 -0.37 7.44 1.40
N MET A 96 -0.72 8.57 0.77
CA MET A 96 -1.79 8.61 -0.22
C MET A 96 -1.45 7.78 -1.46
N ILE A 97 -0.20 7.85 -1.93
CA ILE A 97 0.30 7.01 -3.03
C ILE A 97 0.25 5.54 -2.63
N ALA A 98 0.72 5.20 -1.43
CA ALA A 98 0.65 3.84 -0.88
C ALA A 98 -0.79 3.30 -0.88
N PHE A 99 -1.73 4.12 -0.42
CA PHE A 99 -3.15 3.80 -0.37
C PHE A 99 -3.71 3.51 -1.77
N LEU A 100 -3.44 4.38 -2.73
CA LEU A 100 -3.92 4.21 -4.11
C LEU A 100 -3.26 3.02 -4.81
N LEU A 101 -1.95 2.83 -4.67
CA LEU A 101 -1.21 1.71 -5.27
C LEU A 101 -1.70 0.37 -4.72
N GLY A 102 -1.80 0.26 -3.39
CA GLY A 102 -2.35 -0.91 -2.73
C GLY A 102 -3.78 -1.17 -3.16
N GLY A 103 -4.62 -0.12 -3.18
CA GLY A 103 -6.02 -0.21 -3.57
C GLY A 103 -6.23 -0.67 -5.01
N LEU A 104 -5.51 -0.09 -5.97
CA LEU A 104 -5.55 -0.48 -7.38
C LEU A 104 -5.11 -1.94 -7.58
N GLY A 105 -4.04 -2.34 -6.89
CA GLY A 105 -3.61 -3.74 -6.83
C GLY A 105 -4.74 -4.64 -6.32
N GLY A 106 -5.32 -4.28 -5.18
CA GLY A 106 -6.40 -5.03 -4.53
C GLY A 106 -7.65 -5.19 -5.39
N VAL A 107 -8.05 -4.15 -6.13
CA VAL A 107 -9.14 -4.25 -7.12
C VAL A 107 -8.77 -5.23 -8.22
N THR A 108 -7.56 -5.13 -8.77
CA THR A 108 -7.07 -6.02 -9.83
C THR A 108 -7.13 -7.49 -9.39
N GLY A 109 -6.61 -7.81 -8.20
CA GLY A 109 -6.69 -9.16 -7.65
C GLY A 109 -8.12 -9.67 -7.47
N ALA A 110 -9.00 -8.82 -6.94
CA ALA A 110 -10.41 -9.17 -6.75
C ALA A 110 -11.15 -9.39 -8.07
N LEU A 111 -10.79 -8.67 -9.14
CA LEU A 111 -11.34 -8.85 -10.49
C LEU A 111 -10.87 -10.16 -11.12
N ILE A 112 -9.57 -10.47 -11.01
CA ILE A 112 -9.01 -11.75 -11.48
C ILE A 112 -9.79 -12.93 -10.86
N SER A 113 -9.98 -12.91 -9.54
CA SER A 113 -10.72 -13.97 -8.84
C SER A 113 -12.18 -14.10 -9.32
N GLN A 114 -12.83 -12.99 -9.63
CA GLN A 114 -14.22 -13.00 -10.12
C GLN A 114 -14.33 -13.54 -11.54
N ILE A 115 -13.39 -13.17 -12.41
CA ILE A 115 -13.33 -13.65 -13.79
C ILE A 115 -13.09 -15.16 -13.80
N GLU A 116 -12.15 -15.65 -12.99
CA GLU A 116 -11.86 -17.08 -12.84
C GLU A 116 -13.09 -17.85 -12.35
N ALA A 117 -13.79 -17.33 -11.34
CA ALA A 117 -15.03 -17.92 -10.83
C ALA A 117 -16.16 -17.96 -11.86
N ARG A 118 -16.17 -17.06 -12.85
CA ARG A 118 -17.14 -17.05 -13.96
C ARG A 118 -16.78 -18.00 -15.10
N GLY A 119 -15.63 -18.67 -15.05
CA GLY A 119 -15.23 -19.66 -16.06
C GLY A 119 -14.86 -19.07 -17.42
N ILE A 120 -14.64 -17.75 -17.51
CA ILE A 120 -14.33 -17.05 -18.77
C ILE A 120 -12.97 -17.49 -19.35
N PHE A 121 -12.10 -18.08 -18.53
CA PHE A 121 -10.77 -18.60 -18.90
C PHE A 121 -10.65 -20.12 -18.82
N ARG A 122 -11.75 -20.87 -18.84
CA ARG A 122 -11.68 -22.33 -19.05
C ARG A 122 -11.42 -22.63 -20.53
N HIS A 123 -10.15 -22.60 -20.92
CA HIS A 123 -9.66 -23.25 -22.13
C HIS A 123 -9.12 -24.64 -21.78
#